data_AF-J9VRR1-F1
#
_entry.id   AF-J9VRR1-F1
#
_cell.length_a   1.000
_cell.length_b   1.000
_cell.length_c   1.000
_cell.angle_alpha   90.00
_cell.angle_beta   90.00
_cell.angle_gamma   90.00
#
_symmetry.space_group_name_H-M   'P 1'
#
loop_
_entity.id
_entity.type
_entity.pdbx_description
1 polymer ?
#
loop_
_entity_poly.entity_id
_entity_poly.type
_entity_poly.pdbx_seq_one_letter_code
_entity_poly.pdbx_strand_id
1 'polypeptide(L)'
;MTLDLDERGIPKTLPHVFDLELLAKHFQENPLPPGACKLIDLPGDVFLDTEDDINVVAAALWVLAVKYDNLPIEERPSHREESRKWLIKHRGEVIERLTAKIEPPFRKDHIFFRLIPSTRHRTHG
;
A
#
# COMPACT_ATOMS: atom_id res chain seq x y z
N MET A 1 3.13 -27.63 10.73
CA MET A 1 4.14 -26.90 9.95
C MET A 1 4.14 -25.48 10.47
N THR A 2 5.18 -25.11 11.21
CA THR A 2 5.37 -23.76 11.74
C THR A 2 5.68 -22.85 10.57
N LEU A 3 4.73 -21.98 10.22
CA LEU A 3 5.00 -20.90 9.30
C LEU A 3 5.99 -19.99 10.01
N ASP A 4 7.26 -20.05 9.62
CA ASP A 4 8.24 -19.02 9.95
C ASP A 4 7.70 -17.69 9.42
N LEU A 5 7.00 -16.99 10.31
CA LEU A 5 6.59 -15.61 10.13
C LEU A 5 7.90 -14.84 10.12
N ASP A 6 8.39 -14.48 8.93
CA ASP A 6 9.42 -13.45 8.82
C ASP A 6 8.89 -12.20 9.55
N GLU A 7 9.38 -11.98 10.77
CA GLU A 7 8.93 -10.93 11.71
C GLU A 7 9.29 -9.51 11.25
N ARG A 8 9.83 -9.36 10.03
CA ARG A 8 10.41 -8.10 9.56
C ARG A 8 9.42 -7.15 8.91
N GLY A 9 8.16 -7.56 8.69
CA GLY A 9 7.17 -6.72 8.02
C GLY A 9 7.60 -6.33 6.59
N ILE A 10 8.34 -7.20 5.91
CA ILE A 10 8.81 -7.01 4.53
C ILE A 10 8.28 -8.17 3.68
N PRO A 11 7.57 -7.92 2.56
CA PRO A 11 7.10 -8.97 1.67
C PRO A 11 8.26 -9.62 0.90
N LYS A 12 8.21 -10.94 0.71
CA LYS A 12 9.27 -11.75 0.09
C LYS A 12 9.42 -11.51 -1.41
N THR A 13 8.31 -11.23 -2.08
CA THR A 13 8.24 -11.00 -3.52
C THR A 13 8.51 -9.55 -3.91
N LEU A 14 8.49 -8.63 -2.94
CA LEU A 14 8.80 -7.22 -3.13
C LEU A 14 9.67 -6.68 -1.99
N PRO A 15 10.87 -7.25 -1.77
CA PRO A 15 11.79 -6.74 -0.77
C PRO A 15 12.27 -5.36 -1.20
N HIS A 16 12.29 -4.40 -0.27
CA HIS A 16 12.74 -3.04 -0.56
C HIS A 16 13.44 -2.43 0.65
N VAL A 17 14.50 -1.68 0.39
CA VAL A 17 15.19 -0.82 1.37
C VAL A 17 14.99 0.60 0.88
N PHE A 18 14.37 1.45 1.70
CA PHE A 18 14.01 2.80 1.29
C PHE A 18 15.21 3.75 1.29
N ASP A 19 15.45 4.41 0.16
CA ASP A 19 16.44 5.48 0.04
C ASP A 19 15.92 6.79 0.67
N LEU A 20 14.61 7.03 0.59
CA LEU A 20 13.96 8.15 1.27
C LEU A 20 13.84 7.90 2.77
N GLU A 21 14.59 8.67 3.57
CA GLU A 21 14.61 8.59 5.04
C GLU A 21 13.20 8.64 5.67
N LEU A 22 12.31 9.47 5.14
CA LEU A 22 10.93 9.59 5.63
C LEU A 22 10.13 8.28 5.46
N LEU A 23 10.31 7.58 4.33
CA LEU A 23 9.65 6.30 4.08
C LEU A 23 10.29 5.20 4.94
N ALA A 24 11.63 5.19 5.01
CA ALA A 24 12.38 4.27 5.86
C ALA A 24 11.91 4.35 7.32
N LYS A 25 11.82 5.56 7.87
CA LYS A 25 11.37 5.80 9.24
C LYS A 25 9.91 5.39 9.44
N HIS A 26 9.02 5.71 8.49
CA HIS A 26 7.60 5.35 8.60
C HIS A 26 7.41 3.84 8.75
N PHE A 27 8.07 3.04 7.90
CA PHE A 27 7.94 1.57 7.93
C PHE A 27 8.75 0.89 9.03
N GLN A 28 9.76 1.58 9.59
CA GLN A 28 10.41 1.14 10.82
C GLN A 28 9.49 1.29 12.04
N GLU A 29 8.77 2.42 12.13
CA GLU A 29 7.81 2.68 13.22
C GLU A 29 6.48 1.92 13.04
N ASN A 30 6.10 1.66 11.79
CA ASN A 30 4.83 1.02 11.41
C ASN A 30 5.12 -0.11 10.40
N PRO A 31 5.65 -1.26 10.88
CA PRO A 31 5.95 -2.39 10.00
C PRO A 31 4.67 -2.95 9.37
N LEU A 32 4.78 -3.57 8.19
CA LEU A 32 3.60 -4.14 7.55
C LEU A 32 3.03 -5.29 8.39
N PRO A 33 1.69 -5.35 8.53
CA PRO A 33 1.06 -6.49 9.16
C PRO A 33 1.31 -7.75 8.32
N PRO A 34 1.44 -8.93 8.95
CA PRO A 34 1.70 -10.18 8.22
C PRO A 34 0.69 -10.48 7.11
N GLY A 35 -0.58 -10.07 7.28
CA GLY A 35 -1.61 -10.22 6.25
C GLY A 35 -1.34 -9.37 5.00
N ALA A 36 -0.81 -8.16 5.15
CA ALA A 36 -0.41 -7.32 4.03
C ALA A 36 0.79 -7.91 3.28
N CYS A 37 1.79 -8.44 4.00
CA CYS A 37 2.92 -9.13 3.37
C CYS A 37 2.44 -10.34 2.56
N LYS A 38 1.58 -11.18 3.15
CA LYS A 38 0.96 -12.32 2.45
C LYS A 38 0.21 -11.88 1.20
N LEU A 39 -0.55 -10.79 1.26
CA LEU A 39 -1.30 -10.30 0.10
C LEU A 39 -0.40 -9.85 -1.06
N ILE A 40 0.74 -9.25 -0.76
CA ILE A 40 1.75 -8.90 -1.76
C ILE A 40 2.35 -10.17 -2.36
N ASP A 41 2.74 -11.12 -1.50
CA ASP A 41 3.41 -12.36 -1.86
C ASP A 41 2.52 -13.40 -2.54
N LEU A 42 1.20 -13.29 -2.38
CA LEU A 42 0.25 -14.19 -2.98
C LEU A 42 0.27 -14.11 -4.51
N PRO A 43 0.25 -15.25 -5.22
CA PRO A 43 -0.04 -15.29 -6.65
C PRO A 43 -1.40 -14.67 -6.97
N GLY A 44 -1.57 -14.17 -8.20
CA GLY A 44 -2.82 -13.47 -8.60
C GLY A 44 -4.05 -14.37 -8.75
N ASP A 45 -3.85 -15.68 -8.81
CA ASP A 45 -4.86 -16.73 -8.97
C ASP A 45 -5.24 -17.42 -7.65
N VAL A 46 -4.67 -16.96 -6.53
CA VAL A 46 -4.92 -17.52 -5.19
C VAL A 46 -5.57 -16.47 -4.31
N PHE A 47 -6.64 -16.87 -3.61
CA PHE A 47 -7.40 -16.01 -2.70
C PHE A 47 -6.94 -16.16 -1.26
N LEU A 48 -7.02 -15.08 -0.49
CA LEU A 48 -6.84 -15.06 0.95
C LEU A 48 -8.21 -15.01 1.65
N ASP A 49 -8.53 -16.02 2.46
CA ASP A 49 -9.79 -16.08 3.22
C ASP A 49 -9.86 -15.06 4.37
N THR A 50 -8.72 -14.49 4.79
CA THR A 50 -8.66 -13.56 5.92
C THR A 50 -8.87 -12.13 5.45
N GLU A 51 -10.13 -11.77 5.39
CA GLU A 51 -10.65 -10.47 5.00
C GLU A 51 -10.29 -9.36 6.00
N ASP A 52 -9.31 -8.51 5.68
CA ASP A 52 -9.22 -7.21 6.36
C ASP A 52 -8.79 -6.12 5.36
N ASP A 53 -9.68 -5.15 5.15
CA ASP A 53 -9.43 -3.94 4.37
C ASP A 53 -8.12 -3.25 4.79
N ILE A 54 -7.74 -3.37 6.07
CA ILE A 54 -6.49 -2.80 6.57
C ILE A 54 -5.25 -3.42 5.92
N ASN A 55 -5.30 -4.72 5.59
CA ASN A 55 -4.21 -5.43 4.93
C ASN A 55 -4.08 -4.99 3.47
N VAL A 56 -5.20 -4.74 2.78
CA VAL A 56 -5.18 -4.18 1.41
C VAL A 56 -4.59 -2.79 1.43
N VAL A 57 -5.03 -1.94 2.35
CA VAL A 57 -4.53 -0.56 2.49
C VAL A 57 -3.03 -0.56 2.80
N ALA A 58 -2.58 -1.37 3.77
CA ALA A 58 -1.17 -1.46 4.14
C ALA A 58 -0.31 -2.03 3.01
N ALA A 59 -0.80 -3.07 2.31
CA ALA A 59 -0.11 -3.64 1.15
C ALA A 59 -0.03 -2.62 0.00
N ALA A 60 -1.11 -1.89 -0.26
CA ALA A 60 -1.13 -0.86 -1.29
C ALA A 60 -0.16 0.27 -0.96
N LEU A 61 -0.11 0.70 0.31
CA LEU A 61 0.82 1.73 0.77
C LEU A 61 2.28 1.31 0.57
N TRP A 62 2.64 0.07 0.91
CA TRP A 62 3.98 -0.45 0.64
C TRP A 62 4.32 -0.45 -0.85
N VAL A 63 3.46 -1.04 -1.68
CA VAL A 63 3.70 -1.12 -3.13
C VAL A 63 3.85 0.28 -3.75
N LEU A 64 3.02 1.24 -3.31
CA LEU A 64 3.10 2.63 -3.78
C LEU A 64 4.36 3.34 -3.28
N ALA A 65 4.77 3.11 -2.04
CA ALA A 65 5.99 3.66 -1.48
C ALA A 65 7.22 3.12 -2.23
N VAL A 66 7.28 1.81 -2.52
CA VAL A 66 8.34 1.21 -3.33
C VAL A 66 8.34 1.77 -4.75
N LYS A 67 7.17 1.94 -5.39
CA LYS A 67 7.06 2.59 -6.70
C LYS A 67 7.59 4.03 -6.66
N TYR A 68 7.28 4.78 -5.60
CA TYR A 68 7.69 6.18 -5.44
C TYR A 68 9.20 6.33 -5.17
N ASP A 69 9.75 5.46 -4.33
CA ASP A 69 11.16 5.48 -3.95
C ASP A 69 12.06 5.12 -5.14
N ASN A 70 11.58 4.26 -6.04
CA ASN A 70 12.28 3.91 -7.29
C ASN A 70 12.13 4.93 -8.43
N LEU A 71 11.39 6.04 -8.25
CA LEU A 71 11.31 7.08 -9.28
C LEU A 71 12.66 7.78 -9.48
N PRO A 72 13.04 8.08 -10.73
CA PRO A 72 14.11 9.05 -11.01
C PRO A 72 13.84 10.36 -10.27
N ILE A 73 14.91 11.03 -9.81
CA ILE A 73 14.79 12.27 -9.03
C ILE A 73 14.02 13.34 -9.81
N GLU A 74 14.19 13.38 -11.13
CA GLU A 74 13.55 14.31 -12.05
C GLU A 74 12.05 14.07 -12.19
N GLU A 75 11.60 12.84 -11.97
CA GLU A 75 10.18 12.44 -12.05
C GLU A 75 9.49 12.47 -10.69
N ARG A 76 10.27 12.61 -9.61
CA ARG A 76 9.75 12.57 -8.24
C ARG A 76 9.00 13.86 -7.94
N PRO A 77 7.70 13.78 -7.56
CA PRO A 77 6.93 14.94 -7.13
C PRO A 77 7.65 15.74 -6.04
N SER A 78 7.84 17.04 -6.27
CA SER A 78 8.63 17.90 -5.39
C SER A 78 7.78 18.62 -4.33
N HIS A 79 6.48 18.70 -4.56
CA HIS A 79 5.53 19.37 -3.67
C HIS A 79 4.28 18.53 -3.40
N ARG A 80 3.66 18.78 -2.24
CA ARG A 80 2.52 18.00 -1.71
C ARG A 80 1.40 17.75 -2.74
N GLU A 81 1.05 18.75 -3.54
CA GLU A 81 -0.03 18.63 -4.52
C GLU A 81 0.33 17.71 -5.69
N GLU A 82 1.59 17.73 -6.12
CA GLU A 82 2.10 16.81 -7.14
C GLU A 82 2.16 15.39 -6.59
N SER A 83 2.60 15.21 -5.34
CA SER A 83 2.59 13.90 -4.67
C SER A 83 1.16 13.36 -4.55
N ARG A 84 0.18 14.22 -4.26
CA ARG A 84 -1.25 13.86 -4.22
C ARG A 84 -1.75 13.40 -5.59
N LYS A 85 -1.45 14.16 -6.65
CA LYS A 85 -1.82 13.80 -8.03
C LYS A 85 -1.18 12.49 -8.45
N TRP A 86 0.10 12.31 -8.13
CA TRP A 86 0.83 11.06 -8.39
C TRP A 86 0.17 9.88 -7.68
N LEU A 87 -0.18 10.03 -6.40
CA LEU A 87 -0.85 8.98 -5.63
C LEU A 87 -2.21 8.62 -6.24
N ILE A 88 -3.03 9.62 -6.59
CA ILE A 88 -4.35 9.40 -7.22
C ILE A 88 -4.20 8.64 -8.54
N LYS A 89 -3.19 8.97 -9.35
CA LYS A 89 -2.92 8.34 -10.65
C LYS A 89 -2.52 6.86 -10.51
N HIS A 90 -1.68 6.50 -9.53
CA HIS A 90 -1.08 5.17 -9.46
C HIS A 90 -1.79 4.20 -8.51
N ARG A 91 -2.57 4.69 -7.54
CA ARG A 91 -3.19 3.82 -6.53
C ARG A 91 -4.25 2.87 -7.09
N GLY A 92 -4.98 3.26 -8.15
CA GLY A 92 -6.10 2.50 -8.68
C GLY A 92 -5.70 1.09 -9.09
N GLU A 93 -4.69 1.00 -9.95
CA GLU A 93 -4.08 -0.27 -10.40
C GLU A 93 -3.61 -1.13 -9.23
N VAL A 94 -2.95 -0.52 -8.23
CA VAL A 94 -2.40 -1.25 -7.07
C VAL A 94 -3.52 -1.83 -6.20
N ILE A 95 -4.54 -1.03 -5.88
CA ILE A 95 -5.68 -1.48 -5.07
C ILE A 95 -6.43 -2.58 -5.81
N GLU A 96 -6.75 -2.38 -7.09
CA GLU A 96 -7.49 -3.36 -7.88
C GLU A 96 -6.77 -4.71 -7.95
N ARG A 97 -5.46 -4.70 -8.15
CA ARG A 97 -4.64 -5.92 -8.17
C ARG A 97 -4.62 -6.64 -6.83
N LEU A 98 -4.60 -5.90 -5.72
CA LEU A 98 -4.57 -6.48 -4.38
C LEU A 98 -5.94 -7.01 -3.95
N THR A 99 -7.02 -6.26 -4.22
CA THR A 99 -8.40 -6.68 -3.94
C THR A 99 -8.81 -7.90 -4.75
N ALA A 100 -8.25 -8.10 -5.96
CA ALA A 100 -8.51 -9.29 -6.77
C ALA A 100 -8.02 -10.60 -6.11
N LYS A 101 -7.15 -10.53 -5.11
CA LYS A 101 -6.60 -11.69 -4.39
C LYS A 101 -7.36 -12.01 -3.09
N ILE A 102 -8.51 -11.39 -2.87
CA ILE A 102 -9.33 -11.61 -1.67
C ILE A 102 -10.73 -12.02 -2.11
N GLU A 103 -11.33 -12.95 -1.39
CA GLU A 103 -12.65 -13.49 -1.71
C GLU A 103 -13.73 -12.38 -1.65
N PRO A 104 -14.76 -12.37 -2.53
CA PRO A 104 -15.83 -11.37 -2.44
C PRO A 104 -16.57 -11.46 -1.08
N PRO A 105 -16.96 -10.31 -0.47
CA PRO A 105 -17.53 -9.16 -1.18
C PRO A 105 -16.77 -7.84 -0.89
N PHE A 106 -15.49 -7.76 -1.25
CA PHE A 106 -14.79 -6.48 -1.21
C PHE A 106 -15.34 -5.51 -2.25
N ARG A 107 -16.17 -4.56 -1.82
CA ARG A 107 -16.51 -3.40 -2.65
C ARG A 107 -15.30 -2.48 -2.67
N LYS A 108 -14.62 -2.44 -3.82
CA LYS A 108 -13.47 -1.56 -4.12
C LYS A 108 -13.69 -0.12 -3.61
N ASP A 109 -14.94 0.36 -3.66
CA ASP A 109 -15.38 1.69 -3.21
C ASP A 109 -14.96 2.02 -1.76
N HIS A 110 -14.95 1.06 -0.84
CA HIS A 110 -14.61 1.29 0.57
C HIS A 110 -13.12 1.62 0.80
N ILE A 111 -12.24 1.03 -0.01
CA ILE A 111 -10.78 1.15 0.12
C ILE A 111 -10.30 2.44 -0.54
N PHE A 112 -10.94 2.84 -1.65
CA PHE A 112 -10.62 4.10 -2.34
C PHE A 112 -10.70 5.33 -1.43
N PHE A 113 -11.63 5.38 -0.49
CA PHE A 113 -11.75 6.49 0.46
C PHE A 113 -10.64 6.52 1.52
N ARG A 114 -10.08 5.38 1.91
CA ARG A 114 -9.02 5.31 2.95
C ARG A 114 -7.65 5.76 2.45
N LEU A 115 -7.40 5.65 1.14
CA LEU A 115 -6.15 6.08 0.49
C LEU A 115 -6.25 7.50 -0.13
N ILE A 116 -7.34 8.22 0.12
CA ILE A 116 -7.45 9.67 -0.10
C ILE A 116 -7.25 10.35 1.26
N PRO A 117 -6.24 11.23 1.44
CA PRO A 117 -6.28 12.16 2.56
C PRO A 117 -7.54 13.01 2.38
N SER A 118 -8.50 12.88 3.29
CA SER A 118 -9.75 13.64 3.27
C SER A 118 -9.44 15.13 3.19
N THR A 119 -9.50 15.71 1.99
CA THR A 119 -9.62 17.16 1.84
C THR A 119 -11.06 17.52 2.13
N ARG A 120 -11.49 17.37 3.40
CA ARG A 120 -12.57 18.19 3.91
C ARG A 120 -12.01 19.59 4.03
N HIS A 121 -12.21 20.36 2.96
CA HIS A 121 -12.32 21.79 3.07
C HIS A 121 -13.35 22.07 4.17
N ARG A 122 -12.85 22.61 5.29
CA ARG A 122 -13.69 23.27 6.28
C ARG A 122 -14.06 24.63 5.68
N THR A 123 -15.05 24.61 4.80
CA THR A 123 -15.78 25.82 4.38
C THR A 123 -17.02 25.97 5.24
N HIS A 124 -17.21 27.20 5.72
CA HIS A 124 -18.35 27.81 6.41
C HIS A 124 -18.41 27.75 7.95
N GLY A 125 -18.51 28.98 8.51
CA GLY A 125 -18.76 29.31 9.90
C GLY A 125 -18.06 30.59 10.29
#